data_AF-A0A6H9WBF0-F1
#
_entry.id   AF-A0A6H9WBF0-F1
#
_cell.length_a   1.000
_cell.length_b   1.000
_cell.length_c   1.000
_cell.angle_alpha   90.00
_cell.angle_beta   90.00
_cell.angle_gamma   90.00
#
_symmetry.space_group_name_H-M   'P 1'
#
loop_
_entity.id
_entity.type
_entity.pdbx_description
1 polymer ?
#
loop_
_entity_poly.entity_id
_entity_poly.type
_entity_poly.pdbx_seq_one_letter_code
_entity_poly.pdbx_strand_id
1 'polypeptide(L)'
;MAVGDDGGPLNGDGRAESERDARSAVPGGGRSRRPPFEGAAFDRSPFDEHGRDRLRADVEQLRAEVDRHRDRFRRKSDEINQRSGRNLGFAIALGVALGVALIASLLFVKQLFIIFGVAMVALLVIELANAMRASGRDVPRVPSAAVAVVVVPVAYYFGPAGQWIALLAGIVIVTAWRLVEASFANPRPRRSEVWRDFLAGAFIQIYVTFLASFTVMLVAQERGEFWVLGIIIIVIAIDTGAYVVGLNFGKHKLAPRISPGKTWEGLAGAFLTAVIVSIPVSIFLLQQPWWLALVIAPILVVTATAGDLTESMFKRDLGIKDMSTWLPGHGGFFDRLDSILPSGAIAFALYFWTADWGGPLLILGS
;
A
#
# COMPACT_ATOMS: atom_id res chain seq x y z
N MET A 1 -25.31 -14.50 64.29
CA MET A 1 -24.11 -14.23 65.11
C MET A 1 -22.98 -13.93 64.14
N ALA A 2 -22.68 -12.66 63.85
CA ALA A 2 -21.84 -11.73 64.63
C ALA A 2 -20.36 -12.14 64.61
N VAL A 3 -19.31 -11.31 64.47
CA VAL A 3 -19.04 -9.87 64.22
C VAL A 3 -17.49 -9.75 64.18
N GLY A 4 -16.95 -8.69 63.57
CA GLY A 4 -15.59 -8.15 63.79
C GLY A 4 -14.70 -8.28 62.55
N ASP A 5 -14.45 -7.26 61.72
CA ASP A 5 -14.03 -5.85 61.91
C ASP A 5 -12.57 -5.68 62.37
N ASP A 6 -11.77 -5.00 61.54
CA ASP A 6 -10.92 -3.85 61.90
C ASP A 6 -9.78 -3.60 60.90
N GLY A 7 -9.64 -2.33 60.48
CA GLY A 7 -8.34 -1.75 60.11
C GLY A 7 -8.30 -0.93 58.82
N GLY A 8 -8.64 0.37 58.89
CA GLY A 8 -8.42 1.39 57.83
C GLY A 8 -6.95 1.82 57.63
N PRO A 9 -6.61 3.07 57.21
CA PRO A 9 -7.50 4.25 57.23
C PRO A 9 -7.25 5.39 56.17
N LEU A 10 -8.12 6.40 56.27
CA LEU A 10 -7.99 7.86 55.99
C LEU A 10 -8.22 8.48 54.58
N ASN A 11 -9.40 9.08 54.49
CA ASN A 11 -9.80 10.25 53.70
C ASN A 11 -8.98 11.51 53.99
N GLY A 12 -8.95 12.43 53.02
CA GLY A 12 -8.64 13.83 53.29
C GLY A 12 -8.55 14.77 52.08
N ASP A 13 -9.59 14.88 51.23
CA ASP A 13 -9.71 16.00 50.28
C ASP A 13 -10.81 16.97 50.76
N GLY A 14 -10.36 18.05 51.39
CA GLY A 14 -11.17 19.13 51.93
C GLY A 14 -11.11 20.37 51.04
N ARG A 15 -12.26 20.64 50.42
CA ARG A 15 -12.88 21.92 50.05
C ARG A 15 -12.03 23.20 50.07
N ALA A 16 -12.15 23.89 48.93
CA ALA A 16 -12.01 25.32 48.76
C ALA A 16 -13.04 26.12 49.59
N GLU A 17 -12.57 27.22 50.18
CA GLU A 17 -13.23 28.45 50.62
C GLU A 17 -12.16 29.18 51.46
N SER A 18 -11.98 30.50 51.53
CA SER A 18 -12.48 31.68 50.86
C SER A 18 -11.62 32.85 51.43
N GLU A 19 -11.81 34.04 50.87
CA GLU A 19 -11.66 35.33 51.58
C GLU A 19 -10.30 36.07 51.70
N ARG A 20 -10.33 37.25 51.05
CA ARG A 20 -10.06 38.60 51.58
C ARG A 20 -8.62 39.12 51.70
N ASP A 21 -8.39 40.17 50.92
CA ASP A 21 -7.96 41.52 51.35
C ASP A 21 -7.05 41.66 52.58
N ALA A 22 -5.84 42.20 52.37
CA ALA A 22 -5.34 43.38 53.12
C ALA A 22 -3.95 43.85 52.66
N ARG A 23 -3.92 45.09 52.12
CA ARG A 23 -3.07 46.25 52.47
C ARG A 23 -1.67 46.05 53.09
N SER A 24 -0.67 46.76 52.55
CA SER A 24 0.28 47.70 53.23
C SER A 24 1.51 47.98 52.34
N ALA A 25 1.77 49.20 51.87
CA ALA A 25 2.56 50.31 52.47
C ALA A 25 4.11 50.20 52.34
N VAL A 26 4.67 50.87 51.30
CA VAL A 26 5.78 51.89 51.23
C VAL A 26 6.80 51.92 52.42
N PRO A 27 8.15 52.08 52.26
CA PRO A 27 8.78 53.24 51.58
C PRO A 27 10.19 53.13 50.93
N GLY A 28 10.40 53.96 49.90
CA GLY A 28 11.41 55.04 49.87
C GLY A 28 12.93 54.76 49.86
N GLY A 29 13.60 55.31 48.82
CA GLY A 29 14.85 56.08 49.01
C GLY A 29 16.10 55.59 48.28
N GLY A 30 16.64 56.43 47.37
CA GLY A 30 18.02 56.28 46.87
C GLY A 30 18.31 57.02 45.56
N ARG A 31 18.67 58.31 45.63
CA ARG A 31 19.20 59.11 44.50
C ARG A 31 20.69 58.84 44.31
N SER A 32 21.16 58.69 43.06
CA SER A 32 22.54 59.03 42.69
C SER A 32 22.64 59.46 41.22
N ARG A 33 23.21 60.66 41.02
CA ARG A 33 23.45 61.37 39.74
C ARG A 33 24.45 60.63 38.84
N ARG A 34 24.24 60.68 37.52
CA ARG A 34 25.28 60.51 36.48
C ARG A 34 25.06 61.54 35.33
N PRO A 35 26.14 62.02 34.67
CA PRO A 35 26.17 63.23 33.85
C PRO A 35 25.58 63.05 32.43
N PRO A 36 25.32 64.14 31.69
CA PRO A 36 24.74 64.06 30.35
C PRO A 36 25.82 63.64 29.35
N PHE A 37 25.63 62.48 28.71
CA PHE A 37 26.41 62.12 27.52
C PHE A 37 25.62 62.53 26.28
N GLU A 38 26.23 63.46 25.55
CA GLU A 38 25.91 63.87 24.19
C GLU A 38 25.76 62.69 23.23
N GLY A 39 24.92 62.91 22.24
CA GLY A 39 24.46 61.96 21.22
C GLY A 39 25.55 61.08 20.63
N ALA A 40 25.38 59.78 20.81
CA ALA A 40 25.51 58.84 19.72
C ALA A 40 24.08 58.45 19.31
N ALA A 41 23.62 59.00 18.19
CA ALA A 41 22.39 58.55 17.55
C ALA A 41 22.56 57.08 17.20
N PHE A 42 22.07 56.19 18.07
CA PHE A 42 21.79 54.82 17.68
C PHE A 42 20.64 54.93 16.69
N ASP A 43 20.98 54.80 15.42
CA ASP A 43 20.04 54.56 14.33
C ASP A 43 19.15 53.38 14.74
N ARG A 44 17.99 53.69 15.32
CA ARG A 44 16.88 52.76 15.37
C ARG A 44 16.40 52.71 13.94
N SER A 45 17.03 51.86 13.13
CA SER A 45 16.48 51.44 11.86
C SER A 45 15.00 51.18 12.09
N PRO A 46 14.08 51.83 11.35
CA PRO A 46 12.67 51.56 11.50
C PRO A 46 12.51 50.09 11.13
N PHE A 47 12.35 49.21 12.11
CA PHE A 47 11.90 47.86 11.87
C PHE A 47 10.47 48.00 11.37
N ASP A 48 10.41 48.03 10.05
CA ASP A 48 9.37 48.49 9.17
C ASP A 48 7.99 48.01 9.66
N GLU A 49 7.15 48.95 10.11
CA GLU A 49 5.72 48.68 10.33
C GLU A 49 5.10 48.08 9.07
N HIS A 50 5.53 48.53 7.88
CA HIS A 50 5.10 47.95 6.61
C HIS A 50 5.61 46.52 6.43
N GLY A 51 6.76 46.14 7.00
CA GLY A 51 7.29 44.77 6.93
C GLY A 51 6.45 43.80 7.76
N ARG A 52 5.99 44.23 8.95
CA ARG A 52 5.10 43.43 9.80
C ARG A 52 3.69 43.33 9.21
N ASP A 53 3.20 44.40 8.60
CA ASP A 53 1.88 44.41 7.96
C ASP A 53 1.87 43.59 6.66
N ARG A 54 2.96 43.61 5.87
CA ARG A 54 3.15 42.71 4.72
C ARG A 54 3.21 41.24 5.14
N LEU A 55 3.97 40.93 6.19
CA LEU A 55 4.05 39.55 6.69
C LEU A 55 2.68 39.04 7.19
N ARG A 56 1.88 39.90 7.83
CA ARG A 56 0.51 39.57 8.25
C ARG A 56 -0.40 39.34 7.05
N ALA A 57 -0.33 40.20 6.03
CA ALA A 57 -1.08 40.05 4.80
C ALA A 57 -0.72 38.76 4.05
N ASP A 58 0.57 38.42 3.98
CA ASP A 58 1.05 37.18 3.35
C ASP A 58 0.59 35.94 4.13
N VAL A 59 0.66 35.97 5.46
CA VAL A 59 0.17 34.88 6.32
C VAL A 59 -1.35 34.70 6.21
N GLU A 60 -2.10 35.79 6.09
CA GLU A 60 -3.55 35.75 5.88
C GLU A 60 -3.91 35.22 4.49
N GLN A 61 -3.17 35.60 3.44
CA GLN A 61 -3.33 35.04 2.10
C GLN A 61 -3.01 33.55 2.06
N LEU A 62 -1.93 33.11 2.71
CA LEU A 62 -1.56 31.70 2.86
C LEU A 62 -2.65 30.91 3.60
N ARG A 63 -3.18 31.44 4.71
CA ARG A 63 -4.29 30.81 5.45
C ARG A 63 -5.54 30.70 4.59
N ALA A 64 -5.92 31.78 3.90
CA ALA A 64 -7.07 31.78 3.00
C ALA A 64 -6.88 30.85 1.79
N GLU A 65 -5.65 30.62 1.33
CA GLU A 65 -5.35 29.65 0.29
C GLU A 65 -5.39 28.20 0.79
N VAL A 66 -4.90 27.95 2.00
CA VAL A 66 -4.99 26.65 2.68
C VAL A 66 -6.44 26.28 2.96
N ASP A 67 -7.25 27.22 3.44
CA ASP A 67 -8.68 27.00 3.70
C ASP A 67 -9.46 26.74 2.40
N ARG A 68 -9.16 27.49 1.33
CA ARG A 68 -9.73 27.22 -0.01
C ARG A 68 -9.33 25.84 -0.55
N HIS A 69 -8.10 25.39 -0.29
CA HIS A 69 -7.68 24.03 -0.63
C HIS A 69 -8.45 22.99 0.19
N ARG A 70 -8.55 23.19 1.51
CA ARG A 70 -9.26 22.30 2.43
C ARG A 70 -10.73 22.15 2.04
N ASP A 71 -11.39 23.25 1.69
CA ASP A 71 -12.79 23.26 1.25
C ASP A 71 -12.97 22.61 -0.12
N ARG A 72 -12.03 22.78 -1.05
CA ARG A 72 -12.04 22.04 -2.33
C ARG A 72 -11.90 20.53 -2.11
N PHE A 73 -11.03 20.10 -1.19
CA PHE A 73 -10.89 18.69 -0.84
C PHE A 73 -12.15 18.15 -0.18
N ARG A 74 -12.77 18.93 0.73
CA ARG A 74 -14.01 18.55 1.41
C ARG A 74 -15.16 18.41 0.41
N ARG A 75 -15.36 19.40 -0.47
CA ARG A 75 -16.37 19.35 -1.54
C ARG A 75 -16.16 18.21 -2.53
N LYS A 76 -14.92 17.95 -2.97
CA LYS A 76 -14.62 16.77 -3.82
C LYS A 76 -14.89 15.46 -3.07
N SER A 77 -14.53 15.37 -1.79
CA SER A 77 -14.79 14.18 -0.97
C SER A 77 -16.29 13.98 -0.73
N ASP A 78 -17.04 15.05 -0.54
CA ASP A 78 -18.50 15.03 -0.36
C ASP A 78 -19.21 14.69 -1.68
N GLU A 79 -18.74 15.21 -2.82
CA GLU A 79 -19.23 14.82 -4.16
C GLU A 79 -18.93 13.35 -4.48
N ILE A 80 -17.76 12.83 -4.07
CA ILE A 80 -17.40 11.41 -4.21
C ILE A 80 -18.27 10.55 -3.29
N ASN A 81 -18.49 10.96 -2.04
CA ASN A 81 -19.39 10.27 -1.10
C ASN A 81 -20.85 10.25 -1.61
N GLN A 82 -21.34 11.37 -2.16
CA GLN A 82 -22.69 11.48 -2.71
C GLN A 82 -22.89 10.66 -3.99
N ARG A 83 -21.85 10.49 -4.83
CA ARG A 83 -21.90 9.65 -6.04
C ARG A 83 -21.69 8.16 -5.76
N SER A 84 -21.03 7.81 -4.66
CA SER A 84 -20.64 6.43 -4.35
C SER A 84 -21.54 5.74 -3.30
N GLY A 85 -22.39 6.48 -2.58
CA GLY A 85 -23.36 5.92 -1.64
C GLY A 85 -22.74 5.05 -0.54
N ARG A 86 -21.48 5.30 -0.14
CA ARG A 86 -20.74 4.45 0.80
C ARG A 86 -19.86 5.23 1.77
N ASN A 87 -19.76 4.69 2.98
CA ASN A 87 -19.01 5.25 4.10
C ASN A 87 -17.50 5.03 3.89
N LEU A 88 -16.77 6.09 3.52
CA LEU A 88 -15.31 6.12 3.45
C LEU A 88 -14.63 5.46 4.67
N GLY A 89 -15.18 5.67 5.86
CA GLY A 89 -14.70 5.06 7.11
C GLY A 89 -14.76 3.53 7.11
N PHE A 90 -15.82 2.92 6.56
CA PHE A 90 -15.94 1.45 6.49
C PHE A 90 -14.83 0.85 5.64
N ALA A 91 -14.54 1.47 4.51
CA ALA A 91 -13.61 0.89 3.56
C ALA A 91 -12.13 1.18 3.93
N ILE A 92 -11.85 2.28 4.64
CA ILE A 92 -10.58 2.43 5.37
C ILE A 92 -10.45 1.34 6.44
N ALA A 93 -11.46 1.13 7.26
CA ALA A 93 -11.43 0.12 8.32
C ALA A 93 -11.22 -1.30 7.76
N LEU A 94 -11.90 -1.65 6.67
CA LEU A 94 -11.71 -2.94 6.00
C LEU A 94 -10.30 -3.08 5.42
N GLY A 95 -9.77 -2.04 4.78
CA GLY A 95 -8.40 -2.05 4.27
C GLY A 95 -7.36 -2.23 5.38
N VAL A 96 -7.52 -1.53 6.50
CA VAL A 96 -6.66 -1.68 7.69
C VAL A 96 -6.82 -3.08 8.28
N ALA A 97 -8.04 -3.59 8.43
CA ALA A 97 -8.28 -4.93 8.95
C ALA A 97 -7.63 -6.01 8.09
N LEU A 98 -7.74 -5.92 6.77
CA LEU A 98 -7.07 -6.83 5.84
C LEU A 98 -5.55 -6.70 5.90
N GLY A 99 -5.02 -5.48 6.01
CA GLY A 99 -3.58 -5.25 6.17
C GLY A 99 -3.03 -5.81 7.49
N VAL A 100 -3.75 -5.62 8.60
CA VAL A 100 -3.41 -6.21 9.90
C VAL A 100 -3.52 -7.72 9.85
N ALA A 101 -4.56 -8.28 9.23
CA ALA A 101 -4.71 -9.72 9.05
C ALA A 101 -3.58 -10.32 8.19
N LEU A 102 -3.18 -9.64 7.11
CA LEU A 102 -2.04 -10.00 6.28
C LEU A 102 -0.76 -10.03 7.11
N ILE A 103 -0.43 -8.95 7.83
CA ILE A 103 0.80 -8.84 8.62
C ILE A 103 0.79 -9.85 9.78
N ALA A 104 -0.32 -9.99 10.49
CA ALA A 104 -0.43 -10.92 11.61
C ALA A 104 -0.32 -12.38 11.13
N SER A 105 -1.01 -12.74 10.05
CA SER A 105 -0.91 -14.10 9.49
C SER A 105 0.50 -14.39 8.99
N LEU A 106 1.19 -13.40 8.41
CA LEU A 106 2.56 -13.52 7.91
C LEU A 106 3.59 -13.71 9.03
N LEU A 107 3.45 -13.00 10.17
CA LEU A 107 4.48 -12.97 11.22
C LEU A 107 4.28 -14.01 12.33
N PHE A 108 3.05 -14.46 12.60
CA PHE A 108 2.79 -15.36 13.73
C PHE A 108 2.63 -16.83 13.34
N VAL A 109 1.88 -17.13 12.26
CA VAL A 109 1.54 -18.52 11.91
C VAL A 109 1.51 -18.69 10.39
N LYS A 110 2.55 -19.32 9.82
CA LYS A 110 2.67 -19.54 8.36
C LYS A 110 1.43 -20.22 7.75
N GLN A 111 0.77 -21.11 8.48
CA GLN A 111 -0.44 -21.78 8.03
C GLN A 111 -1.63 -20.82 7.88
N LEU A 112 -1.75 -19.82 8.77
CA LEU A 112 -2.77 -18.78 8.62
C LEU A 112 -2.51 -17.92 7.38
N PHE A 113 -1.23 -17.66 7.07
CA PHE A 113 -0.86 -16.94 5.85
C PHE A 113 -1.24 -17.72 4.59
N ILE A 114 -1.08 -19.05 4.56
CA ILE A 114 -1.51 -19.87 3.41
C ILE A 114 -3.02 -19.77 3.24
N ILE A 115 -3.80 -19.92 4.32
CA ILE A 115 -5.27 -19.83 4.26
C ILE A 115 -5.70 -18.45 3.75
N PHE A 116 -5.08 -17.39 4.29
CA PHE A 116 -5.32 -16.01 3.86
C PHE A 116 -4.95 -15.82 2.37
N GLY A 117 -3.76 -16.27 1.97
CA GLY A 117 -3.26 -16.18 0.59
C GLY A 117 -4.16 -16.93 -0.39
N VAL A 118 -4.56 -18.16 -0.06
CA VAL A 118 -5.52 -18.95 -0.86
C VAL A 118 -6.83 -18.19 -1.04
N ALA A 119 -7.41 -17.67 0.04
CA ALA A 119 -8.64 -16.90 -0.03
C ALA A 119 -8.47 -15.65 -0.93
N MET A 120 -7.37 -14.94 -0.78
CA MET A 120 -7.12 -13.71 -1.54
C MET A 120 -6.89 -13.98 -3.04
N VAL A 121 -6.11 -15.00 -3.38
CA VAL A 121 -5.87 -15.39 -4.78
C VAL A 121 -7.16 -15.93 -5.41
N ALA A 122 -7.96 -16.72 -4.69
CA ALA A 122 -9.25 -17.18 -5.18
C ALA A 122 -10.20 -16.01 -5.47
N LEU A 123 -10.23 -14.99 -4.60
CA LEU A 123 -11.02 -13.78 -4.80
C LEU A 123 -10.53 -12.97 -6.01
N LEU A 124 -9.22 -12.78 -6.17
CA LEU A 124 -8.64 -12.12 -7.36
C LEU A 124 -9.01 -12.86 -8.64
N VAL A 125 -8.93 -14.19 -8.64
CA VAL A 125 -9.29 -15.01 -9.80
C VAL A 125 -10.77 -14.87 -10.14
N ILE A 126 -11.66 -14.87 -9.14
CA ILE A 126 -13.09 -14.65 -9.36
C ILE A 126 -13.35 -13.24 -9.90
N GLU A 127 -12.70 -12.22 -9.34
CA GLU A 127 -12.85 -10.82 -9.76
C GLU A 127 -12.40 -10.63 -11.21
N LEU A 128 -11.20 -11.11 -11.55
CA LEU A 128 -10.68 -11.03 -12.90
C LEU A 128 -11.54 -11.85 -13.88
N ALA A 129 -12.00 -13.04 -13.49
CA ALA A 129 -12.91 -13.84 -14.32
C ALA A 129 -14.25 -13.13 -14.54
N ASN A 130 -14.78 -12.42 -13.54
CA ASN A 130 -15.98 -11.59 -13.69
C ASN A 130 -15.76 -10.43 -14.65
N ALA A 131 -14.64 -9.72 -14.55
CA ALA A 131 -14.29 -8.63 -15.45
C ALA A 131 -14.16 -9.12 -16.91
N MET A 132 -13.49 -10.26 -17.12
CA MET A 132 -13.41 -10.91 -18.44
C MET A 132 -14.79 -11.28 -18.97
N ARG A 133 -15.71 -11.69 -18.09
CA ARG A 133 -17.07 -12.03 -18.49
C ARG A 133 -17.93 -10.82 -18.83
N ALA A 134 -17.74 -9.72 -18.12
CA ALA A 134 -18.37 -8.45 -18.46
C ALA A 134 -17.93 -7.94 -19.85
N SER A 135 -16.73 -8.31 -20.32
CA SER A 135 -16.27 -8.00 -21.68
C SER A 135 -16.69 -9.03 -22.75
N GLY A 136 -17.63 -9.92 -22.45
CA GLY A 136 -18.15 -10.91 -23.41
C GLY A 136 -17.28 -12.18 -23.58
N ARG A 137 -16.35 -12.46 -22.66
CA ARG A 137 -15.68 -13.77 -22.57
C ARG A 137 -16.47 -14.67 -21.62
N ASP A 138 -16.32 -15.98 -21.69
CA ASP A 138 -17.06 -16.91 -20.82
C ASP A 138 -16.09 -17.78 -20.03
N VAL A 139 -15.26 -17.13 -19.20
CA VAL A 139 -14.27 -17.81 -18.38
C VAL A 139 -14.96 -18.55 -17.21
N PRO A 140 -14.68 -19.85 -16.98
CA PRO A 140 -15.25 -20.60 -15.86
C PRO A 140 -14.70 -20.13 -14.52
N ARG A 141 -15.46 -19.30 -13.80
CA ARG A 141 -15.01 -18.64 -12.55
C ARG A 141 -14.71 -19.65 -11.43
N VAL A 142 -15.62 -20.61 -11.22
CA VAL A 142 -15.54 -21.59 -10.13
C VAL A 142 -14.38 -22.56 -10.35
N PRO A 143 -14.22 -23.20 -11.53
CA PRO A 143 -13.04 -24.01 -11.81
C PRO A 143 -11.74 -23.20 -11.71
N SER A 144 -11.74 -21.95 -12.19
CA SER A 144 -10.55 -21.10 -12.11
C SER A 144 -10.13 -20.82 -10.67
N ALA A 145 -11.08 -20.54 -9.78
CA ALA A 145 -10.83 -20.32 -8.36
C ALA A 145 -10.42 -21.61 -7.64
N ALA A 146 -11.05 -22.75 -7.98
CA ALA A 146 -10.67 -24.05 -7.46
C ALA A 146 -9.22 -24.41 -7.80
N VAL A 147 -8.76 -24.09 -9.01
CA VAL A 147 -7.35 -24.23 -9.38
C VAL A 147 -6.46 -23.39 -8.47
N ALA A 148 -6.81 -22.12 -8.20
CA ALA A 148 -6.03 -21.30 -7.26
C ALA A 148 -5.97 -21.89 -5.84
N VAL A 149 -7.09 -22.43 -5.35
CA VAL A 149 -7.16 -23.12 -4.05
C VAL A 149 -6.25 -24.35 -3.97
N VAL A 150 -5.95 -24.99 -5.10
CA VAL A 150 -5.06 -26.16 -5.16
C VAL A 150 -3.61 -25.75 -5.43
N VAL A 151 -3.36 -24.89 -6.41
CA VAL A 151 -2.00 -24.50 -6.83
C VAL A 151 -1.25 -23.83 -5.70
N VAL A 152 -1.89 -22.95 -4.92
CA VAL A 152 -1.20 -22.19 -3.87
C VAL A 152 -0.66 -23.10 -2.75
N PRO A 153 -1.45 -24.01 -2.13
CA PRO A 153 -0.92 -24.97 -1.18
C PRO A 153 0.07 -25.96 -1.81
N VAL A 154 -0.17 -26.40 -3.05
CA VAL A 154 0.77 -27.32 -3.72
C VAL A 154 2.13 -26.65 -3.93
N ALA A 155 2.16 -25.38 -4.34
CA ALA A 155 3.40 -24.62 -4.46
C ALA A 155 4.10 -24.47 -3.10
N TYR A 156 3.35 -24.27 -2.01
CA TYR A 156 3.91 -24.18 -0.67
C TYR A 156 4.60 -25.48 -0.22
N TYR A 157 3.94 -26.63 -0.38
CA TYR A 157 4.43 -27.91 0.15
C TYR A 157 5.35 -28.68 -0.80
N PHE A 158 5.18 -28.52 -2.11
CA PHE A 158 5.89 -29.28 -3.15
C PHE A 158 6.82 -28.42 -4.01
N GLY A 159 6.94 -27.13 -3.70
CA GLY A 159 7.89 -26.21 -4.33
C GLY A 159 7.64 -25.97 -5.83
N PRO A 160 8.69 -25.58 -6.59
CA PRO A 160 8.53 -25.18 -7.99
C PRO A 160 7.99 -26.29 -8.90
N ALA A 161 8.41 -27.54 -8.69
CA ALA A 161 7.91 -28.67 -9.48
C ALA A 161 6.41 -28.89 -9.26
N GLY A 162 5.96 -28.87 -8.00
CA GLY A 162 4.54 -28.96 -7.66
C GLY A 162 3.73 -27.81 -8.24
N GLN A 163 4.24 -26.58 -8.16
CA GLN A 163 3.61 -25.39 -8.73
C GLN A 163 3.36 -25.54 -10.23
N TRP A 164 4.38 -25.94 -11.01
CA TRP A 164 4.24 -26.13 -12.46
C TRP A 164 3.26 -27.25 -12.81
N ILE A 165 3.35 -28.39 -12.13
CA ILE A 165 2.45 -29.53 -12.37
C ILE A 165 1.00 -29.14 -12.07
N ALA A 166 0.75 -28.51 -10.92
CA ALA A 166 -0.59 -28.10 -10.52
C ALA A 166 -1.15 -27.00 -11.43
N LEU A 167 -0.33 -26.05 -11.87
CA LEU A 167 -0.74 -25.01 -12.81
C LEU A 167 -1.16 -25.62 -14.16
N LEU A 168 -0.31 -26.47 -14.74
CA LEU A 168 -0.58 -27.09 -16.04
C LEU A 168 -1.82 -27.98 -15.98
N ALA A 169 -1.94 -28.81 -14.94
CA ALA A 169 -3.14 -29.60 -14.68
C ALA A 169 -4.38 -28.69 -14.52
N GLY A 170 -4.25 -27.59 -13.79
CA GLY A 170 -5.32 -26.62 -13.59
C GLY A 170 -5.78 -25.94 -14.88
N ILE A 171 -4.86 -25.53 -15.75
CA ILE A 171 -5.17 -24.97 -17.08
C ILE A 171 -5.93 -26.00 -17.92
N VAL A 172 -5.49 -27.27 -17.91
CA VAL A 172 -6.19 -28.36 -18.60
C VAL A 172 -7.60 -28.55 -18.04
N ILE A 173 -7.77 -28.53 -16.71
CA ILE A 173 -9.08 -28.67 -16.04
C ILE A 173 -10.02 -27.52 -16.42
N VAL A 174 -9.56 -26.27 -16.36
CA VAL A 174 -10.36 -25.08 -16.71
C VAL A 174 -10.76 -25.14 -18.19
N THR A 175 -9.83 -25.57 -19.06
CA THR A 175 -10.09 -25.71 -20.50
C THR A 175 -11.11 -26.80 -20.77
N ALA A 176 -10.94 -27.99 -20.16
CA ALA A 176 -11.87 -29.09 -20.29
C ALA A 176 -13.27 -28.70 -19.80
N TRP A 177 -13.35 -28.01 -18.66
CA TRP A 177 -14.61 -27.48 -18.15
C TRP A 177 -15.29 -26.54 -19.15
N ARG A 178 -14.53 -25.60 -19.73
CA ARG A 178 -15.07 -24.68 -20.75
C ARG A 178 -15.58 -25.43 -21.99
N LEU A 179 -14.86 -26.45 -22.45
CA LEU A 179 -15.27 -27.27 -23.59
C LEU A 179 -16.56 -28.06 -23.31
N VAL A 180 -16.72 -28.56 -22.09
CA VAL A 180 -17.94 -29.22 -21.64
C VAL A 180 -19.11 -28.23 -21.63
N GLU A 181 -18.95 -27.06 -21.02
CA GLU A 181 -19.97 -25.99 -21.03
C GLU A 181 -20.37 -25.58 -22.46
N ALA A 182 -19.37 -25.39 -23.34
CA ALA A 182 -19.60 -25.03 -24.74
C ALA A 182 -20.36 -26.13 -25.53
N SER A 183 -20.22 -27.40 -25.14
CA SER A 183 -20.89 -28.53 -25.79
C SER A 183 -22.38 -28.59 -25.47
N PHE A 184 -22.76 -28.16 -24.26
CA PHE A 184 -24.14 -28.10 -23.75
C PHE A 184 -24.83 -26.75 -23.98
N ALA A 185 -24.08 -25.70 -24.34
CA ALA A 185 -24.64 -24.38 -24.63
C ALA A 185 -25.56 -24.38 -25.86
N ASN A 186 -26.69 -23.67 -25.77
CA ASN A 186 -27.63 -23.48 -26.87
C ASN A 186 -27.96 -21.97 -27.02
N PRO A 187 -27.54 -21.29 -28.11
CA PRO A 187 -26.75 -21.82 -29.22
C PRO A 187 -25.31 -22.13 -28.83
N ARG A 188 -24.65 -23.04 -29.58
CA ARG A 188 -23.24 -23.36 -29.36
C ARG A 188 -22.36 -22.16 -29.70
N PRO A 189 -21.35 -21.84 -28.86
CA PRO A 189 -20.42 -20.75 -29.13
C PRO A 189 -19.57 -21.05 -30.37
N ARG A 190 -19.14 -20.00 -31.06
CA ARG A 190 -18.25 -20.15 -32.22
C ARG A 190 -16.87 -20.63 -31.76
N ARG A 191 -16.14 -21.34 -32.63
CA ARG A 191 -14.75 -21.79 -32.33
C ARG A 191 -13.86 -20.63 -31.89
N SER A 192 -14.01 -19.46 -32.52
CA SER A 192 -13.25 -18.25 -32.16
C SER A 192 -13.56 -17.71 -30.77
N GLU A 193 -14.79 -17.89 -30.27
CA GLU A 193 -15.19 -17.48 -28.92
C GLU A 193 -14.56 -18.42 -27.88
N VAL A 194 -14.67 -19.74 -28.11
CA VAL A 194 -14.04 -20.76 -27.25
C VAL A 194 -12.52 -20.56 -27.15
N TRP A 195 -11.85 -20.25 -28.25
CA TRP A 195 -10.41 -19.93 -28.25
C TRP A 195 -10.08 -18.68 -27.42
N ARG A 196 -10.91 -17.63 -27.47
CA ARG A 196 -10.73 -16.42 -26.65
C ARG A 196 -10.96 -16.72 -25.17
N ASP A 197 -11.95 -17.57 -24.85
CA ASP A 197 -12.23 -18.00 -23.48
C ASP A 197 -11.08 -18.82 -22.90
N PHE A 198 -10.50 -19.72 -23.69
CA PHE A 198 -9.30 -20.48 -23.33
C PHE A 198 -8.11 -19.56 -23.02
N LEU A 199 -7.80 -18.63 -23.94
CA LEU A 199 -6.69 -17.69 -23.75
C LEU A 199 -6.90 -16.82 -22.52
N ALA A 200 -8.13 -16.37 -22.28
CA ALA A 200 -8.47 -15.61 -21.09
C ALA A 200 -8.34 -16.46 -19.82
N GLY A 201 -8.83 -17.71 -19.82
CA GLY A 201 -8.68 -18.63 -18.68
C GLY A 201 -7.21 -18.94 -18.36
N ALA A 202 -6.42 -19.27 -19.38
CA ALA A 202 -4.98 -19.51 -19.22
C ALA A 202 -4.25 -18.26 -18.72
N PHE A 203 -4.60 -17.08 -19.25
CA PHE A 203 -4.05 -15.81 -18.77
C PHE A 203 -4.33 -15.59 -17.29
N ILE A 204 -5.57 -15.81 -16.81
CA ILE A 204 -5.89 -15.66 -15.38
C ILE A 204 -5.03 -16.60 -14.53
N GLN A 205 -4.86 -17.85 -14.95
CA GLN A 205 -4.05 -18.81 -14.20
C GLN A 205 -2.57 -18.43 -14.17
N ILE A 206 -2.01 -17.98 -15.30
CA ILE A 206 -0.58 -17.60 -15.37
C ILE A 206 -0.33 -16.26 -14.66
N TYR A 207 -1.20 -15.27 -14.84
CA TYR A 207 -0.98 -13.94 -14.29
C TYR A 207 -1.31 -13.87 -12.81
N VAL A 208 -2.42 -14.47 -12.38
CA VAL A 208 -2.86 -14.37 -10.98
C VAL A 208 -2.36 -15.56 -10.17
N THR A 209 -2.82 -16.76 -10.51
CA THR A 209 -2.57 -17.96 -9.70
C THR A 209 -1.06 -18.28 -9.61
N PHE A 210 -0.38 -18.32 -10.75
CA PHE A 210 1.03 -18.68 -10.82
C PHE A 210 1.92 -17.61 -10.18
N LEU A 211 1.75 -16.32 -10.52
CA LEU A 211 2.56 -15.26 -9.90
C LEU A 211 2.31 -15.17 -8.38
N ALA A 212 1.05 -15.25 -7.92
CA ALA A 212 0.76 -15.21 -6.49
C ALA A 212 1.35 -16.39 -5.72
N SER A 213 1.39 -17.57 -6.33
CA SER A 213 1.92 -18.76 -5.68
C SER A 213 3.42 -18.66 -5.35
N PHE A 214 4.20 -17.83 -6.06
CA PHE A 214 5.59 -17.53 -5.68
C PHE A 214 5.70 -16.81 -4.34
N THR A 215 4.80 -15.87 -4.04
CA THR A 215 4.79 -15.18 -2.74
C THR A 215 4.55 -16.16 -1.60
N VAL A 216 3.63 -17.11 -1.79
CA VAL A 216 3.34 -18.14 -0.78
C VAL A 216 4.49 -19.13 -0.65
N MET A 217 5.09 -19.56 -1.77
CA MET A 217 6.27 -20.42 -1.78
C MET A 217 7.50 -19.73 -1.16
N LEU A 218 7.62 -18.40 -1.28
CA LEU A 218 8.64 -17.62 -0.60
C LEU A 218 8.47 -17.67 0.92
N VAL A 219 7.25 -17.56 1.46
CA VAL A 219 6.98 -17.71 2.91
C VAL A 219 7.34 -19.10 3.45
N ALA A 220 7.29 -20.13 2.59
CA ALA A 220 7.74 -21.47 2.96
C ALA A 220 9.25 -21.54 3.27
N GLN A 221 10.04 -20.61 2.73
CA GLN A 221 11.48 -20.57 2.92
C GLN A 221 11.87 -20.03 4.30
N GLU A 222 13.13 -20.27 4.68
CA GLU A 222 13.70 -19.70 5.89
C GLU A 222 13.71 -18.18 5.80
N ARG A 223 13.13 -17.51 6.80
CA ARG A 223 12.95 -16.05 6.83
C ARG A 223 12.20 -15.45 5.64
N GLY A 224 11.48 -16.27 4.89
CA GLY A 224 10.69 -15.84 3.73
C GLY A 224 9.62 -14.81 4.07
N GLU A 225 9.08 -14.84 5.28
CA GLU A 225 8.14 -13.85 5.79
C GLU A 225 8.70 -12.41 5.78
N PHE A 226 9.99 -12.25 6.08
CA PHE A 226 10.67 -10.95 6.07
C PHE A 226 10.93 -10.45 4.64
N TRP A 227 11.17 -11.38 3.71
CA TRP A 227 11.27 -11.05 2.29
C TRP A 227 9.94 -10.56 1.74
N VAL A 228 8.84 -11.29 2.01
CA VAL A 228 7.48 -10.85 1.62
C VAL A 228 7.15 -9.48 2.21
N LEU A 229 7.41 -9.27 3.50
CA LEU A 229 7.20 -7.99 4.16
C LEU A 229 8.05 -6.87 3.55
N GLY A 230 9.33 -7.15 3.27
CA GLY A 230 10.26 -6.19 2.67
C GLY A 230 9.81 -5.71 1.29
N ILE A 231 9.34 -6.62 0.43
CA ILE A 231 8.83 -6.25 -0.90
C ILE A 231 7.57 -5.41 -0.77
N ILE A 232 6.64 -5.77 0.11
CA ILE A 232 5.41 -4.98 0.34
C ILE A 232 5.78 -3.55 0.72
N ILE A 233 6.73 -3.37 1.66
CA ILE A 233 7.22 -2.04 2.06
C ILE A 233 7.83 -1.30 0.88
N ILE A 234 8.68 -1.95 0.09
CA ILE A 234 9.35 -1.31 -1.04
C ILE A 234 8.37 -0.95 -2.16
N VAL A 235 7.40 -1.82 -2.49
CA VAL A 235 6.36 -1.55 -3.51
C VAL A 235 5.48 -0.38 -3.07
N ILE A 236 5.05 -0.33 -1.81
CA ILE A 236 4.30 0.83 -1.28
C ILE A 236 5.14 2.12 -1.39
N ALA A 237 6.44 2.03 -1.13
CA ALA A 237 7.35 3.16 -1.26
C ALA A 237 7.55 3.60 -2.72
N ILE A 238 7.61 2.65 -3.66
CA ILE A 238 7.65 2.90 -5.11
C ILE A 238 6.42 3.68 -5.54
N ASP A 239 5.23 3.23 -5.17
CA ASP A 239 3.97 3.88 -5.55
C ASP A 239 3.85 5.28 -4.95
N THR A 240 4.27 5.42 -3.68
CA THR A 240 4.28 6.71 -2.99
C THR A 240 5.27 7.68 -3.65
N GLY A 241 6.48 7.22 -3.95
CA GLY A 241 7.51 8.03 -4.64
C GLY A 241 7.06 8.45 -6.04
N ALA A 242 6.48 7.51 -6.80
CA ALA A 242 5.92 7.77 -8.12
C ALA A 242 4.80 8.82 -8.07
N TYR A 243 3.90 8.70 -7.10
CA TYR A 243 2.79 9.61 -6.91
C TYR A 243 3.25 11.01 -6.50
N VAL A 244 4.10 11.13 -5.47
CA VAL A 244 4.56 12.42 -4.95
C VAL A 244 5.36 13.18 -6.00
N VAL A 245 6.33 12.54 -6.64
CA VAL A 245 7.16 13.20 -7.66
C VAL A 245 6.37 13.41 -8.95
N GLY A 246 5.54 12.46 -9.34
CA GLY A 246 4.69 12.56 -10.53
C GLY A 246 3.67 13.71 -10.45
N LEU A 247 3.11 13.97 -9.27
CA LEU A 247 2.20 15.10 -9.05
C LEU A 247 2.93 16.45 -9.07
N ASN A 248 4.10 16.54 -8.44
CA ASN A 248 4.79 17.81 -8.25
C ASN A 248 5.63 18.22 -9.47
N PHE A 249 6.18 17.25 -10.20
CA PHE A 249 7.16 17.47 -11.26
C PHE A 249 6.82 16.79 -12.59
N GLY A 250 5.72 16.05 -12.67
CA GLY A 250 5.34 15.28 -13.85
C GLY A 250 5.05 16.15 -15.07
N LYS A 251 5.92 16.06 -16.08
CA LYS A 251 5.76 16.77 -17.36
C LYS A 251 5.65 15.78 -18.52
N HIS A 252 6.47 14.74 -18.50
CA HIS A 252 6.54 13.78 -19.61
C HIS A 252 5.78 12.51 -19.27
N LYS A 253 4.73 12.23 -20.04
CA LYS A 253 3.90 11.04 -19.87
C LYS A 253 4.66 9.77 -20.27
N LEU A 254 4.61 8.74 -19.43
CA LEU A 254 5.26 7.45 -19.64
C LEU A 254 4.50 6.60 -20.67
N ALA A 255 3.20 6.44 -20.48
CA ALA A 255 2.35 5.58 -21.32
C ALA A 255 1.00 6.25 -21.64
N PRO A 256 0.97 7.30 -22.49
CA PRO A 256 -0.22 8.16 -22.66
C PRO A 256 -1.51 7.43 -23.06
N ARG A 257 -1.41 6.37 -23.86
CA ARG A 257 -2.57 5.60 -24.37
C ARG A 257 -3.11 4.59 -23.35
N ILE A 258 -2.24 4.09 -22.48
CA ILE A 258 -2.55 3.01 -21.54
C ILE A 258 -2.87 3.61 -20.17
N SER A 259 -1.93 4.38 -19.62
CA SER A 259 -2.00 5.03 -18.31
C SER A 259 -1.61 6.51 -18.41
N PRO A 260 -2.59 7.42 -18.63
CA PRO A 260 -2.33 8.85 -18.77
C PRO A 260 -1.77 9.52 -17.50
N GLY A 261 -1.89 8.86 -16.35
CA GLY A 261 -1.42 9.38 -15.06
C GLY A 261 0.09 9.24 -14.86
N LYS A 262 0.72 8.22 -15.45
CA LYS A 262 2.14 7.91 -15.22
C LYS A 262 3.09 8.85 -15.97
N THR A 263 4.17 9.25 -15.31
CA THR A 263 5.19 10.17 -15.86
C THR A 263 6.59 9.59 -15.70
N TRP A 264 7.52 10.01 -16.56
CA TRP A 264 8.93 9.66 -16.45
C TRP A 264 9.57 10.25 -15.19
N GLU A 265 9.17 11.46 -14.80
CA GLU A 265 9.63 12.07 -13.54
C GLU A 265 9.10 11.30 -12.33
N GLY A 266 7.85 10.83 -12.38
CA GLY A 266 7.30 9.94 -11.37
C GLY A 266 8.10 8.65 -11.26
N LEU A 267 8.45 8.01 -12.37
CA LEU A 267 9.29 6.80 -12.37
C LEU A 267 10.67 7.05 -11.75
N ALA A 268 11.30 8.18 -12.03
CA ALA A 268 12.57 8.57 -11.41
C ALA A 268 12.42 8.78 -9.89
N GLY A 269 11.31 9.40 -9.46
CA GLY A 269 10.96 9.52 -8.04
C GLY A 269 10.75 8.15 -7.37
N ALA A 270 10.03 7.26 -8.04
CA ALA A 270 9.81 5.89 -7.59
C ALA A 270 11.14 5.15 -7.38
N PHE A 271 12.07 5.27 -8.33
CA PHE A 271 13.40 4.69 -8.25
C PHE A 271 14.20 5.24 -7.06
N LEU A 272 14.25 6.57 -6.89
CA LEU A 272 14.97 7.19 -5.78
C LEU A 272 14.40 6.74 -4.43
N THR A 273 13.07 6.77 -4.28
CA THR A 273 12.40 6.31 -3.05
C THR A 273 12.62 4.82 -2.81
N ALA A 274 12.59 3.99 -3.86
CA ALA A 274 12.87 2.56 -3.76
C ALA A 274 14.29 2.29 -3.25
N VAL A 275 15.31 3.00 -3.74
CA VAL A 275 16.70 2.88 -3.26
C VAL A 275 16.79 3.29 -1.78
N ILE A 276 16.22 4.44 -1.41
CA ILE A 276 16.27 4.95 -0.03
C ILE A 276 15.60 3.98 0.94
N VAL A 277 14.46 3.38 0.58
CA VAL A 277 13.72 2.46 1.46
C VAL A 277 14.31 1.05 1.44
N SER A 278 14.81 0.57 0.30
CA SER A 278 15.37 -0.77 0.19
C SER A 278 16.69 -0.94 0.94
N ILE A 279 17.49 0.11 1.15
CA ILE A 279 18.72 0.04 1.95
C ILE A 279 18.45 -0.41 3.40
N PRO A 280 17.64 0.30 4.20
CA PRO A 280 17.33 -0.12 5.56
C PRO A 280 16.54 -1.44 5.59
N VAL A 281 15.68 -1.70 4.61
CA VAL A 281 15.00 -3.00 4.48
C VAL A 281 16.01 -4.13 4.30
N SER A 282 17.00 -3.96 3.41
CA SER A 282 18.05 -4.96 3.17
C SER A 282 18.85 -5.24 4.44
N ILE A 283 19.33 -4.19 5.12
CA ILE A 283 20.20 -4.31 6.30
C ILE A 283 19.43 -4.87 7.50
N PHE A 284 18.30 -4.26 7.85
CA PHE A 284 17.64 -4.53 9.13
C PHE A 284 16.59 -5.64 9.05
N LEU A 285 15.85 -5.73 7.94
CA LEU A 285 14.76 -6.69 7.79
C LEU A 285 15.24 -7.99 7.14
N LEU A 286 15.92 -7.88 6.00
CA LEU A 286 16.42 -9.03 5.25
C LEU A 286 17.74 -9.57 5.83
N GLN A 287 18.46 -8.77 6.62
CA GLN A 287 19.82 -9.04 7.10
C GLN A 287 20.77 -9.40 5.95
N GLN A 288 20.67 -8.63 4.88
CA GLN A 288 21.48 -8.73 3.68
C GLN A 288 22.37 -7.49 3.55
N PRO A 289 23.46 -7.55 2.78
CA PRO A 289 24.31 -6.40 2.51
C PRO A 289 23.53 -5.22 1.93
N TRP A 290 23.94 -3.99 2.26
CA TRP A 290 23.30 -2.77 1.76
C TRP A 290 23.31 -2.67 0.23
N TRP A 291 24.34 -3.21 -0.43
CA TRP A 291 24.47 -3.15 -1.90
C TRP A 291 23.40 -3.97 -2.61
N LEU A 292 22.82 -4.99 -1.94
CA LEU A 292 21.71 -5.76 -2.50
C LEU A 292 20.49 -4.86 -2.77
N ALA A 293 20.32 -3.79 -1.98
CA ALA A 293 19.28 -2.79 -2.21
C ALA A 293 19.39 -2.12 -3.59
N LEU A 294 20.63 -1.93 -4.10
CA LEU A 294 20.88 -1.38 -5.43
C LEU A 294 20.47 -2.33 -6.56
N VAL A 295 20.32 -3.63 -6.26
CA VAL A 295 19.81 -4.65 -7.19
C VAL A 295 18.29 -4.78 -7.05
N ILE A 296 17.78 -4.86 -5.81
CA ILE A 296 16.35 -5.01 -5.52
C ILE A 296 15.54 -3.81 -6.03
N ALA A 297 15.98 -2.58 -5.76
CA ALA A 297 15.24 -1.37 -6.10
C ALA A 297 14.90 -1.23 -7.59
N PRO A 298 15.87 -1.25 -8.53
CA PRO A 298 15.55 -1.10 -9.96
C PRO A 298 14.63 -2.21 -10.46
N ILE A 299 14.85 -3.44 -9.98
CA ILE A 299 14.05 -4.59 -10.37
C ILE A 299 12.60 -4.42 -9.90
N LEU A 300 12.39 -4.07 -8.63
CA LEU A 300 11.04 -3.87 -8.09
C LEU A 300 10.32 -2.67 -8.72
N VAL A 301 11.04 -1.60 -9.05
CA VAL A 301 10.47 -0.46 -9.78
C VAL A 301 9.93 -0.91 -11.14
N VAL A 302 10.68 -1.74 -11.86
CA VAL A 302 10.25 -2.29 -13.16
C VAL A 302 9.06 -3.22 -12.99
N THR A 303 9.10 -4.16 -12.05
CA THR A 303 8.02 -5.14 -11.87
C THR A 303 6.73 -4.51 -11.38
N ALA A 304 6.80 -3.61 -10.40
CA ALA A 304 5.65 -2.88 -9.90
C ALA A 304 5.04 -2.00 -11.00
N THR A 305 5.88 -1.25 -11.74
CA THR A 305 5.40 -0.42 -12.85
C THR A 305 4.78 -1.26 -13.96
N ALA A 306 5.36 -2.43 -14.27
CA ALA A 306 4.84 -3.35 -15.27
C ALA A 306 3.50 -3.97 -14.87
N GLY A 307 3.32 -4.30 -13.58
CA GLY A 307 2.04 -4.77 -13.02
C GLY A 307 0.92 -3.76 -13.24
N ASP A 308 1.10 -2.53 -12.75
CA ASP A 308 0.16 -1.41 -12.93
C ASP A 308 -0.17 -1.11 -14.40
N LEU A 309 0.84 -1.20 -15.28
CA LEU A 309 0.63 -0.96 -16.71
C LEU A 309 -0.16 -2.10 -17.33
N THR A 310 0.10 -3.34 -16.92
CA THR A 310 -0.67 -4.52 -17.35
C THR A 310 -2.13 -4.38 -16.93
N GLU A 311 -2.39 -3.98 -15.70
CA GLU A 311 -3.75 -3.71 -15.19
C GLU A 311 -4.43 -2.57 -15.96
N SER A 312 -3.71 -1.46 -16.20
CA SER A 312 -4.18 -0.36 -17.04
C SER A 312 -4.50 -0.81 -18.48
N MET A 313 -3.71 -1.71 -19.07
CA MET A 313 -3.98 -2.31 -20.38
C MET A 313 -5.24 -3.15 -20.35
N PHE A 314 -5.43 -3.98 -19.32
CA PHE A 314 -6.65 -4.78 -19.17
C PHE A 314 -7.89 -3.90 -19.08
N LYS A 315 -7.87 -2.84 -18.28
CA LYS A 315 -8.98 -1.89 -18.19
C LYS A 315 -9.35 -1.31 -19.56
N ARG A 316 -8.34 -0.96 -20.37
CA ARG A 316 -8.53 -0.43 -21.72
C ARG A 316 -9.11 -1.46 -22.67
N ASP A 317 -8.57 -2.67 -22.67
CA ASP A 317 -8.98 -3.75 -23.56
C ASP A 317 -10.37 -4.28 -23.26
N LEU A 318 -10.77 -4.29 -21.98
CA LEU A 318 -12.10 -4.72 -21.55
C LEU A 318 -13.14 -3.60 -21.64
N GLY A 319 -12.72 -2.34 -21.84
CA GLY A 319 -13.62 -1.19 -21.79
C GLY A 319 -14.23 -0.92 -20.40
N ILE A 320 -13.65 -1.51 -19.36
CA ILE A 320 -14.12 -1.41 -17.97
C ILE A 320 -13.25 -0.40 -17.24
N LYS A 321 -13.87 0.57 -16.56
CA LYS A 321 -13.14 1.61 -15.83
C LYS A 321 -12.60 1.10 -14.48
N ASP A 322 -13.40 0.32 -13.76
CA ASP A 322 -13.06 -0.26 -12.45
C ASP A 322 -13.33 -1.78 -12.47
N MET A 323 -12.31 -2.60 -12.24
CA MET A 323 -12.43 -4.07 -12.33
C MET A 323 -13.12 -4.69 -11.11
N SER A 324 -13.22 -3.97 -9.98
CA SER A 324 -13.83 -4.50 -8.75
C SER A 324 -15.29 -4.07 -8.56
N THR A 325 -16.10 -5.05 -8.21
CA THR A 325 -17.44 -4.86 -7.62
C THR A 325 -17.47 -5.25 -6.14
N TRP A 326 -16.39 -5.86 -5.63
CA TRP A 326 -16.29 -6.38 -4.25
C TRP A 326 -15.98 -5.29 -3.21
N LEU A 327 -15.34 -4.20 -3.61
CA LEU A 327 -15.02 -3.05 -2.74
C LEU A 327 -15.45 -1.72 -3.39
N PRO A 328 -16.76 -1.43 -3.51
CA PRO A 328 -17.24 -0.22 -4.20
C PRO A 328 -16.60 1.10 -3.68
N GLY A 329 -15.91 1.86 -4.52
CA GLY A 329 -15.32 3.16 -4.09
C GLY A 329 -13.95 3.08 -3.43
N HIS A 330 -13.35 1.90 -3.35
CA HIS A 330 -11.90 1.74 -3.26
C HIS A 330 -11.43 1.30 -4.65
N GLY A 331 -10.29 1.82 -5.13
CA GLY A 331 -9.63 1.26 -6.32
C GLY A 331 -9.61 -0.26 -6.23
N GLY A 332 -9.69 -0.94 -7.38
CA GLY A 332 -9.96 -2.36 -7.41
C GLY A 332 -9.02 -3.14 -6.49
N PHE A 333 -9.53 -4.15 -5.79
CA PHE A 333 -8.66 -5.00 -4.99
C PHE A 333 -7.56 -5.61 -5.87
N PHE A 334 -7.91 -5.93 -7.11
CA PHE A 334 -7.00 -6.26 -8.19
C PHE A 334 -5.92 -5.20 -8.44
N ASP A 335 -6.28 -3.90 -8.42
CA ASP A 335 -5.38 -2.74 -8.62
C ASP A 335 -4.33 -2.54 -7.52
N ARG A 336 -4.41 -3.29 -6.42
CA ARG A 336 -3.40 -3.24 -5.35
C ARG A 336 -2.47 -4.45 -5.38
N LEU A 337 -2.90 -5.53 -6.02
CA LEU A 337 -2.16 -6.78 -6.05
C LEU A 337 -1.44 -6.98 -7.38
N ASP A 338 -1.84 -6.30 -8.45
CA ASP A 338 -1.21 -6.35 -9.76
C ASP A 338 0.27 -5.96 -9.77
N SER A 339 0.70 -5.00 -8.96
CA SER A 339 2.12 -4.64 -8.76
C SER A 339 2.85 -5.65 -7.87
N ILE A 340 2.15 -6.27 -6.91
CA ILE A 340 2.70 -7.23 -5.95
C ILE A 340 2.92 -8.61 -6.59
N LEU A 341 2.04 -9.05 -7.50
CA LEU A 341 2.14 -10.34 -8.17
C LEU A 341 3.49 -10.57 -8.91
N PRO A 342 3.89 -9.73 -9.88
CA PRO A 342 5.18 -9.87 -10.55
C PRO A 342 6.35 -9.62 -9.59
N SER A 343 6.19 -8.69 -8.65
CA SER A 343 7.22 -8.38 -7.65
C SER A 343 7.51 -9.56 -6.72
N GLY A 344 6.48 -10.30 -6.32
CA GLY A 344 6.61 -11.51 -5.48
C GLY A 344 7.36 -12.64 -6.20
N ALA A 345 7.05 -12.87 -7.49
CA ALA A 345 7.78 -13.85 -8.31
C ALA A 345 9.27 -13.52 -8.44
N ILE A 346 9.58 -12.24 -8.65
CA ILE A 346 10.97 -11.80 -8.76
C ILE A 346 11.69 -11.82 -7.42
N ALA A 347 11.01 -11.51 -6.33
CA ALA A 347 11.62 -11.63 -5.02
C ALA A 347 11.90 -13.07 -4.62
N PHE A 348 11.07 -14.02 -5.03
CA PHE A 348 11.39 -15.44 -4.91
C PHE A 348 12.69 -15.77 -5.65
N ALA A 349 12.87 -15.28 -6.88
CA ALA A 349 14.12 -15.46 -7.62
C ALA A 349 15.31 -14.79 -6.93
N LEU A 350 15.13 -13.57 -6.41
CA LEU A 350 16.18 -12.84 -5.68
C LEU A 350 16.57 -13.54 -4.38
N TYR A 351 15.62 -14.14 -3.66
CA TYR A 351 15.89 -14.92 -2.46
C TYR A 351 16.88 -16.06 -2.75
N PHE A 352 16.59 -16.89 -3.76
CA PHE A 352 17.49 -17.98 -4.14
C PHE A 352 18.81 -17.47 -4.70
N TRP A 353 18.77 -16.41 -5.51
CA TRP A 353 19.99 -15.79 -5.99
C TRP A 353 20.88 -15.30 -4.84
N THR A 354 20.33 -14.76 -3.75
CA THR A 354 21.15 -14.38 -2.58
C THR A 354 21.61 -15.56 -1.74
N ALA A 355 20.85 -16.66 -1.71
CA ALA A 355 21.22 -17.86 -0.99
C ALA A 355 22.51 -18.48 -1.57
N ASP A 356 22.66 -18.46 -2.90
CA ASP A 356 23.83 -18.99 -3.60
C ASP A 356 25.15 -18.25 -3.30
N TRP A 357 25.07 -17.01 -2.80
CA TRP A 357 26.24 -16.18 -2.46
C TRP A 357 26.63 -16.28 -0.98
N GLY A 358 26.02 -17.19 -0.21
CA GLY A 358 26.46 -17.52 1.14
C GLY A 358 25.55 -17.08 2.30
N GLY A 359 24.23 -16.94 2.08
CA GLY A 359 23.25 -16.77 3.16
C GLY A 359 23.53 -15.60 4.14
N PRO A 360 22.78 -15.49 5.26
CA PRO A 360 22.85 -14.34 6.18
C PRO A 360 24.11 -14.27 7.07
N LEU A 361 25.29 -14.66 6.54
CA LEU A 361 26.56 -14.71 7.29
C LEU A 361 27.56 -13.61 6.93
N LEU A 362 27.31 -12.78 5.92
CA LEU A 362 28.27 -11.73 5.53
C LEU A 362 28.37 -10.58 6.54
N ILE A 363 27.44 -10.42 7.48
CA ILE A 363 27.47 -9.31 8.46
C ILE A 363 28.21 -9.72 9.76
N LEU A 364 28.43 -11.01 10.02
CA LEU A 364 29.20 -11.46 11.19
C LEU A 364 30.67 -11.79 10.86
N GLY A 365 31.11 -11.56 9.62
CA GLY A 365 32.43 -11.97 9.12
C GLY A 365 33.36 -10.84 8.65
N SER A 366 33.06 -9.57 8.91
CA SER A 366 33.92 -8.44 8.52
C SER A 366 34.22 -7.49 9.66
#